data_AF-A0A6V7M1H3-F1
#
_entry.id   AF-A0A6V7M1H3-F1
#
_cell.length_a   1.000
_cell.length_b   1.000
_cell.length_c   1.000
_cell.angle_alpha   90.00
_cell.angle_beta   90.00
_cell.angle_gamma   90.00
#
_symmetry.space_group_name_H-M   'P 1'
#
loop_
_entity.id
_entity.type
_entity.pdbx_description
1 polymer ?
#
loop_
_entity_poly.entity_id
_entity_poly.type
_entity_poly.pdbx_seq_one_letter_code
_entity_poly.pdbx_strand_id
1 'polypeptide(L)'
;SMQKHGMSRRHIRPSRQIFAAHYGADSSLFHETDEHTGNGRAKHNEGIFKAWRSSSWMDDLGMNRYFSLARNGRLTIHETGLYIVYAQIHYLDEHDENGFHMLVNGQPILQCM
;
A
#
# COMPACT_ATOMS: atom_id res chain seq x y z
N SER A 1 -17.29 -15.25 -56.33
CA SER A 1 -16.40 -15.92 -55.36
C SER A 1 -15.71 -14.85 -54.52
N MET A 2 -15.93 -14.86 -53.20
CA MET A 2 -15.57 -13.78 -52.25
C MET A 2 -14.04 -13.63 -52.08
N GLN A 3 -13.52 -12.43 -52.30
CA GLN A 3 -12.20 -12.02 -51.83
C GLN A 3 -12.23 -11.84 -50.31
N LYS A 4 -11.57 -12.74 -49.57
CA LYS A 4 -11.33 -12.59 -48.14
C LYS A 4 -10.29 -11.47 -47.96
N HIS A 5 -10.75 -10.25 -47.75
CA HIS A 5 -9.91 -9.17 -47.26
C HIS A 5 -9.36 -9.59 -45.89
N GLY A 6 -8.07 -9.90 -45.84
CA GLY A 6 -7.37 -10.13 -44.59
C GLY A 6 -7.49 -8.88 -43.73
N MET A 7 -8.25 -8.97 -42.65
CA MET A 7 -8.26 -7.92 -41.63
C MET A 7 -6.84 -7.81 -41.09
N SER A 8 -6.16 -6.72 -41.46
CA SER A 8 -4.91 -6.29 -40.83
C SER A 8 -5.12 -6.34 -39.32
N ARG A 9 -4.31 -7.16 -38.62
CA ARG A 9 -4.25 -7.19 -37.17
C ARG A 9 -3.90 -5.77 -36.72
N ARG A 10 -4.92 -4.98 -36.40
CA ARG A 10 -4.76 -3.72 -35.67
C ARG A 10 -3.80 -4.02 -34.52
N HIS A 11 -2.80 -3.17 -34.34
CA HIS A 11 -1.95 -3.16 -33.16
C HIS A 11 -2.84 -3.06 -31.92
N ILE A 12 -3.28 -4.21 -31.38
CA ILE A 12 -3.78 -4.31 -30.03
C ILE A 12 -2.55 -4.00 -29.20
N ARG A 13 -2.44 -2.75 -28.73
CA ARG A 13 -1.45 -2.41 -27.71
C ARG A 13 -1.64 -3.44 -26.60
N PRO A 14 -0.60 -4.19 -26.19
CA PRO A 14 -0.73 -5.06 -25.04
C PRO A 14 -1.29 -4.21 -23.90
N SER A 15 -2.31 -4.74 -23.20
CA SER A 15 -2.84 -4.07 -22.02
C SER A 15 -1.67 -3.75 -21.11
N ARG A 16 -1.43 -2.46 -20.86
CA ARG A 16 -0.33 -2.05 -20.00
C ARG A 16 -0.57 -2.68 -18.63
N GLN A 17 0.38 -3.49 -18.16
CA GLN A 17 0.31 -4.05 -16.81
C GLN A 17 0.10 -2.90 -15.82
N ILE A 18 -0.93 -3.03 -14.97
CA ILE A 18 -1.19 -2.10 -13.89
C ILE A 18 -0.59 -2.72 -12.62
N PHE A 19 0.21 -1.93 -11.92
CA PHE A 19 0.75 -2.29 -10.61
C PHE A 19 0.05 -1.44 -9.57
N ALA A 20 -0.58 -2.10 -8.59
CA ALA A 20 -1.27 -1.43 -7.50
C ALA A 20 -1.17 -2.26 -6.22
N ALA A 21 -1.22 -1.56 -5.09
CA ALA A 21 -1.31 -2.16 -3.77
C ALA A 21 -2.28 -1.34 -2.91
N HIS A 22 -2.99 -2.03 -2.02
CA HIS A 22 -3.75 -1.39 -0.93
C HIS A 22 -3.58 -2.22 0.34
N TYR A 23 -3.19 -1.54 1.41
CA TYR A 23 -3.05 -2.12 2.74
C TYR A 23 -4.05 -1.46 3.69
N GLY A 24 -4.82 -2.27 4.40
CA GLY A 24 -5.73 -1.82 5.44
C GLY A 24 -5.17 -2.10 6.83
N ALA A 25 -5.69 -1.41 7.84
CA ALA A 25 -5.34 -1.71 9.23
C ALA A 25 -5.88 -3.10 9.63
N ASP A 26 -5.07 -3.88 10.34
CA ASP A 26 -5.48 -5.16 10.93
C ASP A 26 -4.99 -5.23 12.37
N SER A 27 -5.92 -5.10 13.31
CA SER A 27 -5.61 -5.08 14.75
C SER A 27 -5.07 -6.40 15.29
N SER A 28 -5.24 -7.51 14.56
CA SER A 28 -4.62 -8.78 14.95
C SER A 28 -3.10 -8.80 14.74
N LEU A 29 -2.56 -7.82 14.00
CA LEU A 29 -1.13 -7.68 13.72
C LEU A 29 -0.41 -6.77 14.70
N PHE A 30 -1.11 -6.19 15.68
CA PHE A 30 -0.43 -5.39 16.67
C PHE A 30 0.52 -6.23 17.52
N HIS A 31 1.68 -5.66 17.86
CA HIS A 31 2.75 -6.37 18.56
C HIS A 31 2.56 -6.28 20.08
N GLU A 32 3.07 -7.25 20.86
CA GLU A 32 2.95 -7.24 22.34
C GLU A 32 3.51 -5.98 23.01
N THR A 33 4.42 -5.28 22.32
CA THR A 33 5.02 -4.03 22.77
C THR A 33 4.19 -2.79 22.43
N ASP A 34 3.21 -2.90 21.55
CA ASP A 34 2.30 -1.79 21.24
C ASP A 34 1.36 -1.56 22.43
N GLU A 35 1.12 -0.30 22.79
CA GLU A 35 0.17 0.03 23.86
C GLU A 35 -1.26 -0.08 23.31
N HIS A 36 -2.02 -1.05 23.81
CA HIS A 36 -3.39 -1.31 23.39
C HIS A 36 -4.38 -0.88 24.46
N THR A 37 -5.27 0.05 24.11
CA THR A 37 -6.35 0.50 25.01
C THR A 37 -7.71 -0.11 24.65
N GLY A 38 -7.78 -1.02 23.68
CA GLY A 38 -9.02 -1.56 23.11
C GLY A 38 -9.51 -0.79 21.86
N ASN A 39 -10.57 -1.29 21.19
CA ASN A 39 -11.20 -0.70 19.99
C ASN A 39 -10.29 -0.49 18.76
N GLY A 40 -9.23 -1.28 18.61
CA GLY A 40 -8.30 -1.13 17.49
C GLY A 40 -7.34 0.05 17.62
N ARG A 41 -7.27 0.70 18.79
CA ARG A 41 -6.29 1.75 19.10
C ARG A 41 -4.97 1.11 19.51
N ALA A 42 -3.89 1.54 18.87
CA ALA A 42 -2.53 1.13 19.20
C ALA A 42 -1.59 2.34 19.18
N LYS A 43 -0.69 2.40 20.15
CA LYS A 43 0.48 3.28 20.12
C LYS A 43 1.68 2.47 19.67
N HIS A 44 2.18 2.75 18.48
CA HIS A 44 3.35 2.05 17.96
C HIS A 44 4.64 2.65 18.53
N ASN A 45 5.42 1.82 19.22
CA ASN A 45 6.78 2.20 19.60
C ASN A 45 7.61 2.46 18.33
N GLU A 46 8.43 3.51 18.36
CA GLU A 46 9.27 4.02 17.26
C GLU A 46 8.57 4.87 16.19
N GLY A 47 7.27 5.19 16.34
CA GLY A 47 6.58 6.12 15.44
C GLY A 47 6.34 5.60 14.01
N ILE A 48 6.41 4.27 13.82
CA ILE A 48 6.12 3.62 12.53
C ILE A 48 4.82 2.81 12.65
N PHE A 49 3.88 3.03 11.74
CA PHE A 49 2.65 2.24 11.64
C PHE A 49 2.96 0.85 11.07
N LYS A 50 2.70 -0.21 11.84
CA LYS A 50 3.14 -1.59 11.51
C LYS A 50 1.98 -2.55 11.22
N ALA A 51 0.79 -2.28 11.75
CA ALA A 51 -0.36 -3.19 11.69
C ALA A 51 -1.16 -3.07 10.40
N TRP A 52 -0.49 -3.34 9.28
CA TRP A 52 -1.03 -3.27 7.93
C TRP A 52 -1.17 -4.65 7.31
N ARG A 53 -2.29 -4.90 6.64
CA ARG A 53 -2.56 -6.14 5.91
C ARG A 53 -2.92 -5.85 4.46
N SER A 54 -2.39 -6.65 3.54
CA SER A 54 -2.74 -6.58 2.12
C SER A 54 -4.22 -6.86 1.92
N SER A 55 -4.82 -6.11 1.00
CA SER A 55 -6.20 -6.39 0.57
C SER A 55 -6.28 -7.71 -0.19
N SER A 56 -7.39 -8.44 -0.06
CA SER A 56 -7.56 -9.75 -0.69
C SER A 56 -7.36 -9.74 -2.22
N TRP A 57 -7.80 -8.66 -2.89
CA TRP A 57 -7.64 -8.53 -4.33
C TRP A 57 -6.17 -8.52 -4.79
N MET A 58 -5.23 -8.17 -3.91
CA MET A 58 -3.81 -8.23 -4.22
C MET A 58 -3.34 -9.67 -4.40
N ASP A 59 -3.86 -10.61 -3.61
CA ASP A 59 -3.61 -12.03 -3.79
C ASP A 59 -4.28 -12.53 -5.07
N ASP A 60 -5.56 -12.20 -5.26
CA ASP A 60 -6.36 -12.64 -6.42
C ASP A 60 -5.74 -12.23 -7.76
N LEU A 61 -5.11 -11.05 -7.80
CA LEU A 61 -4.45 -10.50 -9.00
C LEU A 61 -2.93 -10.75 -9.03
N GLY A 62 -2.38 -11.45 -8.03
CA GLY A 62 -0.95 -11.74 -7.94
C GLY A 62 -0.06 -10.50 -7.76
N MET A 63 -0.58 -9.43 -7.17
CA MET A 63 0.15 -8.17 -6.92
C MET A 63 1.22 -8.28 -5.84
N ASN A 64 1.09 -9.24 -4.90
CA ASN A 64 2.05 -9.47 -3.82
C ASN A 64 3.47 -9.89 -4.30
N ARG A 65 3.62 -10.23 -5.59
CA ARG A 65 4.94 -10.42 -6.20
C ARG A 65 5.67 -9.12 -6.53
N TYR A 66 4.95 -8.00 -6.63
CA TYR A 66 5.48 -6.67 -6.98
C TYR A 66 5.59 -5.74 -5.77
N PHE A 67 4.87 -6.06 -4.69
CA PHE A 67 4.84 -5.29 -3.45
C PHE A 67 5.04 -6.22 -2.27
N SER A 68 5.96 -5.88 -1.37
CA SER A 68 6.21 -6.65 -0.16
C SER A 68 6.22 -5.74 1.05
N LEU A 69 5.28 -5.94 1.96
CA LEU A 69 5.21 -5.21 3.22
C LEU A 69 5.87 -6.05 4.33
N ALA A 70 6.94 -5.52 4.92
CA ALA A 70 7.60 -6.14 6.05
C ALA A 70 6.85 -5.85 7.35
N ARG A 71 6.99 -6.74 8.35
CA ARG A 71 6.37 -6.59 9.69
C ARG A 71 6.78 -5.31 10.43
N ASN A 72 7.89 -4.68 10.02
CA ASN A 72 8.33 -3.39 10.56
C ASN A 72 7.67 -2.17 9.88
N GLY A 73 6.60 -2.36 9.09
CA GLY A 73 5.84 -1.29 8.46
C GLY A 73 6.45 -0.76 7.15
N ARG A 74 7.52 -1.37 6.64
CA ARG A 74 8.20 -0.91 5.42
C ARG A 74 7.65 -1.63 4.19
N LEU A 75 7.16 -0.85 3.22
CA LEU A 75 6.75 -1.34 1.91
C LEU A 75 7.93 -1.31 0.93
N THR A 76 8.23 -2.45 0.32
CA THR A 76 9.15 -2.58 -0.81
C THR A 76 8.37 -2.69 -2.11
N ILE A 77 8.76 -1.89 -3.11
CA ILE A 77 8.22 -1.92 -4.47
C ILE A 77 9.31 -2.49 -5.37
N HIS A 78 9.01 -3.56 -6.11
CA HIS A 78 10.01 -4.29 -6.90
C HIS A 78 10.16 -3.79 -8.33
N GLU A 79 9.20 -3.00 -8.81
CA GLU A 79 9.21 -2.45 -10.17
C GLU A 79 9.46 -0.93 -10.12
N THR A 80 10.43 -0.44 -10.90
CA THR A 80 10.66 1.00 -11.03
C THR A 80 9.52 1.65 -11.81
N GLY A 81 9.03 2.79 -11.34
CA GLY A 81 7.95 3.50 -12.01
C GLY A 81 7.54 4.78 -11.30
N LEU A 82 6.60 5.50 -11.92
CA LEU A 82 5.90 6.61 -11.29
C LEU A 82 4.68 6.08 -10.55
N TYR A 83 4.63 6.31 -9.24
CA TYR A 83 3.57 5.83 -8.36
C TYR A 83 2.77 7.00 -7.79
N ILE A 84 1.45 6.80 -7.72
CA ILE A 84 0.57 7.60 -6.87
C ILE A 84 0.55 6.90 -5.52
N VAL A 85 0.87 7.63 -4.45
CA VAL A 85 0.91 7.09 -3.09
C VAL A 85 0.00 7.93 -2.20
N TYR A 86 -0.72 7.26 -1.31
CA TYR A 86 -1.63 7.88 -0.35
C TYR A 86 -1.58 7.11 0.97
N ALA A 87 -1.99 7.77 2.05
CA ALA A 87 -2.19 7.15 3.35
C ALA A 87 -3.29 7.90 4.09
N GLN A 88 -3.99 7.18 4.96
CA GLN A 88 -4.97 7.73 5.89
C GLN A 88 -4.75 7.09 7.25
N ILE A 89 -4.59 7.93 8.26
CA ILE A 89 -4.44 7.52 9.66
C ILE A 89 -5.57 8.17 10.44
N HIS A 90 -6.30 7.36 11.21
CA HIS A 90 -7.35 7.86 12.09
C HIS A 90 -6.78 7.99 13.50
N TYR A 91 -6.57 9.23 13.94
CA TYR A 91 -6.08 9.52 15.27
C TYR A 91 -7.23 9.57 16.27
N LEU A 92 -7.04 8.91 17.40
CA LEU A 92 -7.81 9.12 18.62
C LEU A 92 -6.81 9.42 19.72
N ASP A 93 -6.33 10.66 19.71
CA ASP A 93 -5.29 11.15 20.59
C ASP A 93 -5.75 12.47 21.25
N GLU A 94 -5.33 12.68 22.50
CA GLU A 94 -5.62 13.88 23.31
C GLU A 94 -4.58 14.99 23.11
N HIS A 95 -3.51 14.72 22.35
CA HIS A 95 -2.47 15.71 22.04
C HIS A 95 -2.95 16.75 21.02
N ASP A 96 -2.43 17.97 21.15
CA ASP A 96 -2.79 19.13 20.33
C ASP A 96 -2.39 19.00 18.84
N GLU A 97 -1.42 18.15 18.52
CA GLU A 97 -0.94 17.90 17.17
C GLU A 97 -0.82 16.39 16.88
N ASN A 98 -1.39 15.96 15.76
CA ASN A 98 -1.31 14.58 15.28
C ASN A 98 -0.95 14.56 13.80
N GLY A 99 0.06 13.80 13.43
CA GLY A 99 0.52 13.80 12.05
C GLY A 99 1.35 12.59 11.69
N PHE A 100 1.47 12.35 10.38
CA PHE A 100 2.34 11.31 9.85
C PHE A 100 3.19 11.84 8.71
N HIS A 101 4.35 11.20 8.55
CA HIS A 101 5.21 11.35 7.38
C HIS A 101 5.20 10.06 6.57
N MET A 102 5.27 10.21 5.25
CA MET A 102 5.58 9.11 4.35
C MET A 102 7.02 9.24 3.89
N LEU A 103 7.83 8.23 4.18
CA LEU A 103 9.26 8.24 3.89
C LEU A 103 9.56 7.30 2.72
N VAL A 104 10.35 7.77 1.76
CA VAL A 104 10.99 6.93 0.74
C VAL A 104 12.46 6.83 1.09
N ASN A 105 12.92 5.61 1.39
CA ASN A 105 14.31 5.34 1.76
C ASN A 105 14.83 6.24 2.91
N GLY A 106 13.97 6.53 3.89
CA GLY A 106 14.30 7.37 5.05
C GLY A 106 14.16 8.87 4.82
N GLN A 107 13.78 9.32 3.62
CA GLN A 107 13.54 10.74 3.31
C GLN A 107 12.04 11.03 3.26
N PRO A 108 11.53 12.03 3.99
CA PRO A 108 10.12 12.39 3.95
C PRO A 108 9.75 12.96 2.57
N ILE A 109 8.68 12.44 1.97
CA ILE A 109 8.15 12.91 0.67
C ILE A 109 6.75 13.52 0.78
N LEU A 110 5.99 13.15 1.80
CA LEU A 110 4.64 13.64 2.09
C LEU A 110 4.48 13.77 3.60
N GLN A 111 3.68 14.74 4.03
CA GLN A 111 3.28 14.93 5.42
C GLN A 111 1.79 15.30 5.52
N CYS A 112 1.16 14.86 6.60
CA CYS A 112 -0.15 15.31 7.05
C CYS A 112 -0.03 15.69 8.54
N MET A 113 -0.58 16.84 8.90
CA MET A 113 -0.64 17.39 10.26
C MET A 113 -2.07 17.83 10.54
#